data_AF-A0A354FBX5-F1
#
_entry.id   AF-A0A354FBX5-F1
#
_cell.length_a   1.000
_cell.length_b   1.000
_cell.length_c   1.000
_cell.angle_alpha   90.00
_cell.angle_beta   90.00
_cell.angle_gamma   90.00
#
_symmetry.space_group_name_H-M   'P 1'
#
loop_
_entity.id
_entity.type
_entity.pdbx_description
1 polymer ?
#
loop_
_entity_poly.entity_id
_entity_poly.type
_entity_poly.pdbx_seq_one_letter_code
_entity_poly.pdbx_strand_id
1 'polypeptide(L)' 'MRILTRVSLEMCEGEIEQINSIGDTSIGLRHYLRRIQRKTAFLISACCAIGAMVGNGSSDL' A
#
# COMPACT_ATOMS: atom_id res chain seq x y z
N MET A 1 3.00 -13.66 7.91
CA MET A 1 4.10 -13.27 6.96
C MET A 1 3.60 -12.88 5.57
N ARG A 2 2.66 -13.63 4.94
CA ARG A 2 2.16 -13.34 3.57
C ARG A 2 1.63 -11.90 3.35
N ILE A 3 0.90 -11.33 4.31
CA ILE A 3 0.36 -9.96 4.22
C ILE A 3 1.49 -8.94 4.06
N LEU A 4 2.52 -9.03 4.89
CA LEU A 4 3.65 -8.11 4.87
C LEU A 4 4.41 -8.21 3.54
N THR A 5 4.69 -9.43 3.07
CA THR A 5 5.37 -9.65 1.78
C THR A 5 4.61 -9.03 0.60
N ARG A 6 3.28 -9.20 0.56
CA ARG A 6 2.44 -8.60 -0.48
C ARG A 6 2.47 -7.08 -0.42
N VAL A 7 2.34 -6.51 0.77
CA VAL A 7 2.36 -5.05 0.98
C VAL A 7 3.71 -4.46 0.58
N SER A 8 4.81 -5.11 0.95
CA SER A 8 6.15 -4.66 0.54
C SER A 8 6.33 -4.67 -0.98
N LEU A 9 5.79 -5.67 -1.70
CA LEU A 9 5.81 -5.69 -3.16
C LEU A 9 5.00 -4.53 -3.76
N GLU A 10 3.78 -4.29 -3.27
CA GLU A 10 2.94 -3.17 -3.73
C GLU A 10 3.60 -1.80 -3.47
N MET A 11 4.31 -1.65 -2.35
CA MET A 11 5.09 -0.45 -2.04
C MET A 11 6.23 -0.26 -3.04
N CYS A 12 7.03 -1.30 -3.31
CA CYS A 12 8.12 -1.26 -4.27
C CYS A 12 7.62 -0.93 -5.69
N GLU A 13 6.53 -1.55 -6.13
CA GLU A 13 5.89 -1.22 -7.41
C GLU A 13 5.45 0.25 -7.46
N GLY A 14 4.85 0.75 -6.38
CA GLY A 14 4.41 2.14 -6.28
C GLY A 14 5.57 3.16 -6.34
N GLU A 15 6.76 2.80 -5.87
CA GLU A 15 7.97 3.62 -6.02
C GLU A 15 8.45 3.66 -7.48
N ILE A 16 8.47 2.51 -8.16
CA ILE A 16 8.85 2.43 -9.57
C ILE A 16 7.88 3.25 -10.43
N GLU A 17 6.58 3.09 -10.22
CA GLU A 17 5.52 3.85 -10.91
C GLU A 17 5.67 5.36 -10.67
N GLN A 18 5.96 5.76 -9.42
CA GLN A 18 6.22 7.16 -9.09
C GLN A 18 7.45 7.71 -9.84
N ILE A 19 8.54 6.95 -9.93
CA ILE A 19 9.75 7.39 -10.64
C ILE A 19 9.46 7.57 -12.13
N ASN A 20 8.73 6.62 -12.73
CA ASN A 20 8.36 6.67 -14.14
C ASN A 20 7.42 7.83 -14.49
N SER A 21 6.64 8.32 -13.52
CA SER A 21 5.70 9.43 -13.70
C SER A 21 6.25 10.79 -13.24
N ILE A 22 7.56 10.93 -13.00
CA ILE A 22 8.14 12.21 -12.56
C ILE A 22 7.93 13.26 -13.66
N GLY A 23 7.36 14.40 -13.28
CA GLY A 23 7.11 15.52 -14.20
C GLY A 23 5.83 15.39 -15.03
N ASP A 24 5.09 14.28 -14.92
CA ASP A 24 3.78 14.14 -15.53
C ASP A 24 2.72 14.94 -14.76
N THR A 25 2.17 15.97 -15.40
CA THR A 25 1.10 16.81 -14.84
C THR A 25 -0.30 16.35 -15.25
N SER A 26 -0.40 15.33 -16.11
CA SER A 26 -1.66 14.77 -16.58
C SER A 26 -2.22 13.67 -15.68
N ILE A 27 -1.58 13.41 -14.52
CA ILE A 27 -1.98 12.38 -13.57
C ILE A 27 -3.42 12.60 -13.10
N GLY A 28 -4.29 11.64 -13.39
CA GLY A 28 -5.68 11.65 -12.92
C GLY A 28 -5.84 11.27 -11.45
N LEU A 29 -6.98 11.68 -10.86
CA LEU A 29 -7.32 11.42 -9.45
C LEU A 29 -7.17 9.95 -9.03
N ARG A 30 -7.66 9.01 -9.86
CA ARG A 30 -7.58 7.57 -9.55
C ARG A 30 -6.14 7.08 -9.45
N HIS A 31 -5.27 7.59 -10.31
CA HIS A 31 -3.84 7.24 -10.30
C HIS A 31 -3.17 7.82 -9.05
N TYR A 32 -3.45 9.10 -8.72
CA TYR A 32 -2.98 9.71 -7.49
C TYR A 32 -3.41 8.94 -6.22
N LEU A 33 -4.69 8.60 -6.12
CA LEU A 33 -5.23 7.82 -5.00
C LEU A 33 -4.56 6.44 -4.89
N ARG A 34 -4.34 5.77 -6.02
CA ARG A 34 -3.64 4.48 -6.05
C ARG A 34 -2.20 4.60 -5.56
N ARG A 35 -1.50 5.69 -5.94
CA ARG A 35 -0.12 5.97 -5.53
C ARG A 35 0.00 6.15 -4.01
N ILE A 36 -0.85 6.96 -3.39
CA ILE A 36 -0.83 7.15 -1.92
C ILE A 36 -1.30 5.88 -1.18
N GLN A 37 -2.23 5.12 -1.77
CA GLN A 37 -2.70 3.87 -1.19
C GLN A 37 -1.59 2.83 -1.10
N ARG A 38 -0.83 2.64 -2.19
CA ARG A 38 0.29 1.70 -2.26
C ARG A 38 1.46 2.10 -1.36
N LYS A 39 1.78 3.40 -1.30
CA LYS A 39 2.94 3.90 -0.54
C LYS A 39 2.75 3.95 0.98
N THR A 40 1.52 4.15 1.45
CA THR A 40 1.29 4.43 2.89
C THR A 40 0.09 3.68 3.45
N ALA A 41 -1.07 3.73 2.78
CA ALA A 41 -2.29 3.16 3.36
C ALA A 41 -2.21 1.63 3.53
N PHE A 42 -1.62 0.92 2.57
CA PHE A 42 -1.47 -0.54 2.65
C PHE A 42 -0.61 -0.97 3.83
N LEU A 43 0.49 -0.28 4.11
CA LEU A 43 1.34 -0.60 5.26
C LEU A 43 0.58 -0.41 6.58
N ILE A 44 -0.15 0.70 6.73
CA ILE A 44 -0.96 0.96 7.92
C ILE A 44 -2.02 -0.13 8.08
N SER A 45 -2.75 -0.46 7.01
CA SER A 45 -3.78 -1.51 7.05
C SER A 45 -3.21 -2.87 7.42
N ALA A 46 -2.01 -3.19 6.91
CA ALA A 46 -1.31 -4.44 7.20
C ALA A 46 -0.88 -4.52 8.66
N CYS A 47 -0.39 -3.42 9.24
CA CYS A 47 -0.07 -3.34 10.67
C CYS A 47 -1.31 -3.59 11.54
N CYS A 48 -2.45 -2.98 11.21
CA CYS A 48 -3.71 -3.21 11.92
C CYS A 48 -4.17 -4.68 11.81
N ALA A 49 -4.15 -5.26 10.60
CA ALA A 49 -4.54 -6.65 10.38
C ALA A 49 -3.62 -7.63 11.13
N ILE A 50 -2.31 -7.39 11.11
CA ILE A 50 -1.35 -8.22 11.85
C ILE A 50 -1.52 -8.08 13.35
N GLY A 51 -1.77 -6.87 13.85
CA GLY A 51 -2.09 -6.64 15.25
C GLY A 51 -3.34 -7.40 15.70
N ALA A 52 -4.40 -7.37 14.89
CA ALA A 52 -5.63 -8.13 15.16
C ALA A 52 -5.39 -9.64 15.20
N MET A 53 -4.63 -10.19 14.24
CA MET A 53 -4.30 -11.62 14.23
C MET A 53 -3.51 -12.05 15.48
N VAL A 54 -2.58 -11.22 15.98
CA VAL A 54 -1.80 -11.52 17.18
C VAL A 54 -2.64 -11.35 18.45
N GLY A 55 -3.52 -10.35 18.48
CA GLY A 55 -4.39 -10.02 19.60
C GLY A 55 -5.68 -10.85 19.68
N ASN A 56 -5.85 -11.89 18.85
CA ASN A 56 -7.08 -12.67 18.75
C ASN A 56 -8.35 -11.82 18.43
N GLY A 57 -8.16 -10.67 17.79
CA GLY A 57 -9.24 -9.81 17.30
C GLY A 57 -9.73 -10.25 15.91
N SER A 58 -10.85 -9.69 15.46
CA SER A 58 -11.35 -9.88 14.10
C SER A 58 -10.36 -9.27 13.10
N SER A 59 -9.64 -10.12 12.38
CA SER A 59 -8.70 -9.74 11.33
C SER A 59 -9.37 -9.85 9.96
N ASP A 60 -10.33 -8.97 9.69
CA ASP A 60 -10.96 -8.88 8.37
C ASP A 60 -10.16 -7.89 7.51
N LEU A 61 -9.28 -8.42 6.66
CA LEU A 61 -8.62 -7.70 5.57
C LEU A 61 -8.75 -8.49 4.26
#